data_AF-A0A061RVP1-F1
#
_entry.id   AF-A0A061RVP1-F1
#
_cell.length_a   1.000
_cell.length_b   1.000
_cell.length_c   1.000
_cell.angle_alpha   90.00
_cell.angle_beta   90.00
_cell.angle_gamma   90.00
#
_symmetry.space_group_name_H-M   'P 1'
#
loop_
_entity.id
_entity.type
_entity.pdbx_description
1 polymer ?
#
loop_
_entity_poly.entity_id
_entity_poly.type
_entity_poly.pdbx_seq_one_letter_code
_entity_poly.pdbx_strand_id
1 'polypeptide(L)'
;MGARTLQALCATAYVTFRELEALPKVLAAINKAATLSDVSIKLASARATGRLIVSEMRIQPSAPSIEKLIDQRSEVQRAVMAALRVSARANASALQPYLPEILPSLASLVGAVQGPLKMVAERTLAAVLQVSEGLDVAHEILEGGKVRGLAKTLLNDTYLRRISKLGSHNEGEEEEEDRY
;
A
#
# COMPACT_ATOMS: atom_id res chain seq x y z
N MET A 1 17.21 18.64 -4.53
CA MET A 1 16.89 17.36 -5.21
C MET A 1 15.46 17.42 -5.70
N GLY A 2 15.21 17.08 -6.96
CA GLY A 2 13.85 17.02 -7.50
C GLY A 2 13.12 15.74 -7.09
N ALA A 3 11.79 15.78 -7.00
CA ALA A 3 10.98 14.64 -6.59
C ALA A 3 11.17 13.39 -7.48
N ARG A 4 11.44 13.59 -8.77
CA ARG A 4 11.78 12.50 -9.73
C ARG A 4 13.12 11.82 -9.41
N THR A 5 14.11 12.59 -8.98
CA THR A 5 15.41 12.04 -8.55
C THR A 5 15.24 11.20 -7.29
N LEU A 6 14.39 11.67 -6.36
CA LEU A 6 14.06 10.98 -5.13
C LEU A 6 13.29 9.67 -5.40
N GLN A 7 12.36 9.67 -6.36
CA GLN A 7 11.67 8.47 -6.84
C GLN A 7 12.61 7.41 -7.41
N ALA A 8 13.58 7.81 -8.26
CA ALA A 8 14.53 6.88 -8.84
C ALA A 8 15.43 6.25 -7.77
N LEU A 9 15.93 7.06 -6.83
CA LEU A 9 16.78 6.58 -5.74
C LEU A 9 16.05 5.65 -4.78
N CYS A 10 14.75 5.86 -4.54
CA CYS A 10 13.94 4.96 -3.72
C CYS A 10 13.78 3.55 -4.30
N ALA A 11 14.03 3.37 -5.60
CA ALA A 11 13.98 2.06 -6.26
C ALA A 11 15.31 1.29 -6.17
N THR A 12 16.44 1.99 -6.04
CA THR A 12 17.78 1.41 -6.22
C THR A 12 18.69 1.56 -5.02
N ALA A 13 18.45 2.53 -4.14
CA ALA A 13 19.36 2.94 -3.08
C ALA A 13 18.82 2.68 -1.66
N TYR A 14 17.79 1.83 -1.50
CA TYR A 14 17.23 1.51 -0.18
C TYR A 14 18.29 0.97 0.79
N VAL A 15 19.14 0.04 0.34
CA VAL A 15 20.26 -0.50 1.14
C VAL A 15 21.18 0.63 1.61
N THR A 16 21.55 1.52 0.70
CA THR A 16 22.43 2.66 0.98
C THR A 16 21.80 3.68 1.93
N PHE A 17 20.48 3.91 1.83
CA PHE A 17 19.77 4.78 2.77
C PHE A 17 19.74 4.21 4.18
N ARG A 18 19.71 2.88 4.30
CA ARG A 18 19.73 2.20 5.60
C ARG A 18 21.14 2.21 6.21
N GLU A 19 22.16 1.88 5.43
CA GLU A 19 23.57 1.93 5.84
C GLU A 19 23.99 3.32 6.32
N LEU A 20 23.41 4.37 5.73
CA LEU A 20 23.69 5.76 6.07
C LEU A 20 22.73 6.36 7.11
N GLU A 21 21.83 5.56 7.72
CA GLU A 21 20.77 6.03 8.64
C GLU A 21 19.94 7.21 8.06
N ALA A 22 19.85 7.29 6.73
CA ALA A 22 19.23 8.38 6.00
C ALA A 22 17.72 8.17 5.81
N LEU A 23 17.19 6.97 6.11
CA LEU A 23 15.78 6.61 5.94
C LEU A 23 14.82 7.65 6.55
N PRO A 24 15.00 8.13 7.80
CA PRO A 24 14.11 9.12 8.40
C PRO A 24 14.10 10.45 7.62
N LYS A 25 15.26 10.85 7.09
CA LYS A 25 15.41 12.08 6.29
C LYS A 25 14.76 11.92 4.91
N VAL A 26 14.87 10.75 4.30
CA VAL A 26 14.23 10.42 3.02
C VAL A 26 12.72 10.42 3.16
N LEU A 27 12.18 9.77 4.21
CA LEU A 27 10.75 9.77 4.51
C LEU A 27 10.22 11.18 4.80
N ALA A 28 10.97 11.99 5.56
CA ALA A 28 10.60 13.39 5.80
C ALA A 28 10.57 14.21 4.50
N ALA A 29 11.51 13.98 3.57
CA ALA A 29 11.54 14.64 2.27
C ALA A 29 10.39 14.22 1.37
N ILE A 30 10.02 12.94 1.37
CA ILE A 30 8.85 12.40 0.69
C ILE A 30 7.57 13.02 1.27
N ASN A 31 7.39 13.00 2.58
CA ASN A 31 6.22 13.58 3.23
C ASN A 31 6.10 15.09 2.94
N LYS A 32 7.22 15.80 2.92
CA LYS A 32 7.26 17.22 2.53
C LYS A 32 6.92 17.43 1.06
N ALA A 33 7.35 16.55 0.17
CA ALA A 33 7.02 16.62 -1.26
C ALA A 33 5.52 16.36 -1.50
N ALA A 34 4.91 15.46 -0.73
CA ALA A 34 3.48 15.16 -0.80
C ALA A 34 2.57 16.35 -0.41
N THR A 35 3.06 17.33 0.35
CA THR A 35 2.28 18.52 0.74
C THR A 35 2.38 19.68 -0.26
N LEU A 36 3.24 19.60 -1.27
CA LEU A 36 3.40 20.65 -2.27
C LEU A 36 2.19 20.73 -3.22
N SER A 37 1.93 21.90 -3.78
CA SER A 37 0.77 22.11 -4.67
C SER A 37 0.88 21.32 -5.98
N ASP A 38 2.09 21.15 -6.50
CA ASP A 38 2.37 20.49 -7.77
C ASP A 38 2.01 18.99 -7.78
N VAL A 39 1.14 18.62 -8.72
CA VAL A 39 0.65 17.25 -8.92
C VAL A 39 1.77 16.29 -9.34
N SER A 40 2.71 16.74 -10.17
CA SER A 40 3.85 15.92 -10.61
C SER A 40 4.77 15.58 -9.45
N ILE A 41 4.94 16.52 -8.51
CA ILE A 41 5.76 16.30 -7.31
C ILE A 41 5.06 15.35 -6.35
N LYS A 42 3.74 15.51 -6.15
CA LYS A 42 2.93 14.57 -5.37
C LYS A 42 3.01 13.14 -5.91
N LEU A 43 2.84 12.97 -7.22
CA LEU A 43 2.89 11.67 -7.87
C LEU A 43 4.28 11.04 -7.74
N ALA A 44 5.34 11.81 -7.98
CA ALA A 44 6.71 11.33 -7.81
C ALA A 44 7.01 10.93 -6.36
N SER A 45 6.51 11.71 -5.39
CA SER A 45 6.59 11.37 -3.97
C SER A 45 5.86 10.05 -3.67
N ALA A 46 4.65 9.89 -4.19
CA ALA A 46 3.83 8.73 -3.95
C ALA A 46 4.42 7.45 -4.60
N ARG A 47 5.02 7.58 -5.79
CA ARG A 47 5.81 6.52 -6.45
C ARG A 47 7.12 6.22 -5.71
N ALA A 48 7.79 7.23 -5.15
CA ALA A 48 8.99 7.06 -4.32
C ALA A 48 8.68 6.24 -3.06
N THR A 49 7.58 6.61 -2.37
CA THR A 49 7.03 5.86 -1.24
C THR A 49 6.78 4.41 -1.60
N GLY A 50 6.08 4.16 -2.71
CA GLY A 50 5.79 2.80 -3.16
C GLY A 50 7.04 1.96 -3.40
N ARG A 51 8.06 2.56 -4.01
CA ARG A 51 9.35 1.89 -4.28
C ARG A 51 10.16 1.63 -3.01
N LEU A 52 10.11 2.53 -2.02
CA LEU A 52 10.71 2.27 -0.70
C LEU A 52 10.02 1.11 -0.02
N ILE A 53 8.69 1.05 -0.01
CA ILE A 53 7.91 -0.05 0.59
C ILE A 53 8.29 -1.39 -0.05
N VAL A 54 8.33 -1.45 -1.38
CA VAL A 54 8.74 -2.66 -2.12
C VAL A 54 10.19 -3.06 -1.78
N SER A 55 11.09 -2.08 -1.69
CA SER A 55 12.51 -2.33 -1.42
C SER A 55 12.76 -2.74 0.04
N GLU A 56 12.04 -2.12 0.98
CA GLU A 56 11.99 -2.48 2.39
C GLU A 56 11.50 -3.91 2.54
N MET A 57 10.35 -4.25 1.98
CA MET A 57 9.79 -5.61 2.02
C MET A 57 10.72 -6.68 1.43
N ARG A 58 11.61 -6.33 0.48
CA ARG A 58 12.62 -7.24 -0.08
C ARG A 58 13.82 -7.46 0.83
N ILE A 59 14.18 -6.49 1.67
CA ILE A 59 15.47 -6.45 2.40
C ILE A 59 15.28 -6.60 3.90
N GLN A 60 14.31 -5.90 4.47
CA GLN A 60 13.93 -6.06 5.86
C GLN A 60 12.48 -5.64 6.07
N PRO A 61 11.64 -6.53 6.60
CA PRO A 61 10.23 -6.26 6.68
C PRO A 61 10.02 -5.40 7.96
N SER A 62 9.94 -4.08 7.82
CA SER A 62 9.61 -3.13 8.90
C SER A 62 8.54 -2.17 8.41
N ALA A 63 7.40 -2.07 9.09
CA ALA A 63 6.20 -1.37 8.57
C ALA A 63 5.74 -0.04 9.18
N PRO A 64 6.46 0.65 10.09
CA PRO A 64 5.88 1.80 10.79
C PRO A 64 5.59 3.02 9.90
N SER A 65 6.04 3.02 8.65
CA SER A 65 5.86 4.12 7.70
C SER A 65 4.53 4.05 6.94
N ILE A 66 3.98 2.84 6.71
CA ILE A 66 2.90 2.60 5.72
C ILE A 66 1.55 3.12 6.21
N GLU A 67 1.23 2.91 7.49
CA GLU A 67 -0.02 3.38 8.11
C GLU A 67 -0.20 4.89 7.93
N LYS A 68 0.85 5.66 8.22
CA LYS A 68 0.86 7.13 8.15
C LYS A 68 0.66 7.68 6.74
N LEU A 69 0.89 6.85 5.72
CA LEU A 69 0.80 7.22 4.31
C LEU A 69 -0.58 6.94 3.72
N ILE A 70 -1.36 6.02 4.30
CA ILE A 70 -2.73 5.70 3.89
C ILE A 70 -3.71 6.82 4.31
N ASP A 71 -3.42 7.52 5.40
CA ASP A 71 -4.25 8.63 5.89
C ASP A 71 -3.99 9.97 5.17
N GLN A 72 -3.19 9.98 4.10
CA GLN A 72 -2.84 11.18 3.31
C GLN A 72 -3.85 11.48 2.20
N ARG A 73 -3.62 12.50 1.37
CA ARG A 73 -4.52 12.91 0.26
C ARG A 73 -4.68 11.83 -0.82
N SER A 74 -5.75 11.95 -1.62
CA SER A 74 -6.21 10.93 -2.57
C SER A 74 -5.19 10.48 -3.63
N GLU A 75 -4.22 11.32 -4.03
CA GLU A 75 -3.16 10.88 -4.96
C GLU A 75 -2.10 10.02 -4.26
N VAL A 76 -1.77 10.34 -3.01
CA VAL A 76 -0.81 9.57 -2.21
C VAL A 76 -1.42 8.22 -1.84
N GLN A 77 -2.69 8.21 -1.45
CA GLN A 77 -3.47 7.00 -1.20
C GLN A 77 -3.43 6.04 -2.38
N ARG A 78 -3.66 6.54 -3.60
CA ARG A 78 -3.62 5.71 -4.81
C ARG A 78 -2.26 5.07 -5.05
N ALA A 79 -1.16 5.80 -4.91
CA ALA A 79 0.15 5.20 -5.16
C ALA A 79 0.58 4.23 -4.04
N VAL A 80 0.20 4.52 -2.79
CA VAL A 80 0.41 3.59 -1.67
C VAL A 80 -0.38 2.29 -1.90
N MET A 81 -1.65 2.40 -2.29
CA MET A 81 -2.48 1.26 -2.65
C MET A 81 -1.92 0.47 -3.85
N ALA A 82 -1.44 1.15 -4.88
CA ALA A 82 -0.77 0.50 -6.02
C ALA A 82 0.50 -0.24 -5.58
N ALA A 83 1.34 0.37 -4.74
CA ALA A 83 2.55 -0.25 -4.23
C ALA A 83 2.26 -1.45 -3.32
N LEU A 84 1.23 -1.37 -2.49
CA LEU A 84 0.78 -2.50 -1.66
C LEU A 84 0.32 -3.67 -2.52
N ARG A 85 -0.43 -3.41 -3.61
CA ARG A 85 -0.83 -4.46 -4.55
C ARG A 85 0.35 -5.11 -5.24
N VAL A 86 1.29 -4.31 -5.76
CA VAL A 86 2.52 -4.83 -6.39
C VAL A 86 3.33 -5.66 -5.39
N SER A 87 3.44 -5.19 -4.15
CA SER A 87 4.19 -5.89 -3.10
C SER A 87 3.52 -7.19 -2.68
N ALA A 88 2.19 -7.19 -2.51
CA ALA A 88 1.41 -8.37 -2.19
C ALA A 88 1.54 -9.43 -3.29
N ARG A 89 1.54 -9.03 -4.57
CA ARG A 89 1.76 -9.95 -5.70
C ARG A 89 3.18 -10.48 -5.77
N ALA A 90 4.17 -9.64 -5.50
CA ALA A 90 5.57 -10.03 -5.60
C ALA A 90 6.04 -10.93 -4.44
N ASN A 91 5.57 -10.64 -3.22
CA ASN A 91 5.94 -11.40 -2.03
C ASN A 91 4.90 -11.26 -0.92
N ALA A 92 3.81 -12.01 -1.05
CA ALA A 92 2.64 -11.90 -0.17
C ALA A 92 2.96 -12.29 1.29
N SER A 93 3.83 -13.28 1.50
CA SER A 93 4.26 -13.73 2.84
C SER A 93 5.12 -12.69 3.56
N ALA A 94 5.89 -11.89 2.83
CA ALA A 94 6.63 -10.77 3.43
C ALA A 94 5.70 -9.65 3.94
N LEU A 95 4.48 -9.55 3.40
CA LEU A 95 3.52 -8.52 3.79
C LEU A 95 2.68 -8.91 5.02
N GLN A 96 2.41 -10.21 5.20
CA GLN A 96 1.54 -10.76 6.25
C GLN A 96 1.81 -10.24 7.67
N PRO A 97 3.07 -10.11 8.15
CA PRO A 97 3.34 -9.63 9.50
C PRO A 97 2.81 -8.22 9.80
N TYR A 98 2.57 -7.40 8.76
CA TYR A 98 2.20 -5.98 8.88
C TYR A 98 0.73 -5.70 8.62
N LEU A 99 0.01 -6.70 8.12
CA LEU A 99 -1.42 -6.59 7.86
C LEU A 99 -2.21 -6.15 9.08
N PRO A 100 -1.88 -6.58 10.32
CA PRO A 100 -2.58 -6.08 11.49
C PRO A 100 -2.50 -4.56 11.70
N GLU A 101 -1.41 -3.92 11.30
CA GLU A 101 -1.19 -2.47 11.43
C GLU A 101 -1.80 -1.70 10.25
N ILE A 102 -1.75 -2.28 9.05
CA ILE A 102 -2.19 -1.62 7.80
C ILE A 102 -3.71 -1.74 7.60
N LEU A 103 -4.32 -2.87 8.00
CA LEU A 103 -5.73 -3.17 7.75
C LEU A 103 -6.71 -2.16 8.38
N PRO A 104 -6.50 -1.64 9.60
CA PRO A 104 -7.36 -0.60 10.17
C PRO A 104 -7.48 0.64 9.27
N SER A 105 -6.34 1.17 8.79
CA SER A 105 -6.33 2.34 7.91
C SER A 105 -6.91 2.04 6.53
N LEU A 106 -6.62 0.87 5.95
CA LEU A 106 -7.24 0.47 4.67
C LEU A 106 -8.77 0.28 4.79
N ALA A 107 -9.24 -0.34 5.87
CA ALA A 107 -10.68 -0.53 6.10
C ALA A 107 -11.39 0.81 6.34
N SER A 108 -10.75 1.73 7.08
CA SER A 108 -11.23 3.10 7.26
C SER A 108 -11.33 3.83 5.92
N LEU A 109 -10.28 3.75 5.09
CA LEU A 109 -10.27 4.33 3.75
C LEU A 109 -11.42 3.81 2.90
N VAL A 110 -11.59 2.49 2.83
CA VAL A 110 -12.66 1.82 2.07
C VAL A 110 -14.06 2.23 2.54
N GLY A 111 -14.24 2.44 3.84
CA GLY A 111 -15.48 2.97 4.41
C GLY A 111 -15.73 4.44 4.04
N ALA A 112 -14.68 5.24 3.90
CA ALA A 112 -14.76 6.67 3.65
C ALA A 112 -14.92 7.05 2.17
N VAL A 113 -14.38 6.25 1.23
CA VAL A 113 -14.36 6.59 -0.20
C VAL A 113 -15.54 5.99 -0.98
N GLN A 114 -15.87 6.58 -2.13
CA GLN A 114 -16.93 6.13 -3.05
C GLN A 114 -16.43 6.05 -4.50
N GLY A 115 -17.19 5.37 -5.36
CA GLY A 115 -16.93 5.31 -6.80
C GLY A 115 -15.60 4.62 -7.16
N PRO A 116 -14.83 5.15 -8.14
CA PRO A 116 -13.60 4.50 -8.63
C PRO A 116 -12.55 4.29 -7.54
N LEU A 117 -12.39 5.24 -6.62
CA LEU A 117 -11.40 5.13 -5.54
C LEU A 117 -11.74 4.00 -4.56
N LYS A 118 -13.04 3.76 -4.33
CA LYS A 118 -13.51 2.62 -3.54
C LYS A 118 -13.13 1.31 -4.19
N MET A 119 -13.31 1.17 -5.51
CA MET A 119 -12.90 -0.05 -6.21
C MET A 119 -11.39 -0.31 -6.09
N VAL A 120 -10.55 0.73 -6.21
CA VAL A 120 -9.10 0.60 -6.02
C VAL A 120 -8.76 0.13 -4.60
N ALA A 121 -9.42 0.69 -3.59
CA ALA A 121 -9.20 0.33 -2.21
C ALA A 121 -9.67 -1.11 -1.90
N GLU A 122 -10.81 -1.52 -2.46
CA GLU A 122 -11.34 -2.90 -2.34
C GLU A 122 -10.44 -3.93 -3.05
N ARG A 123 -9.92 -3.59 -4.24
CA ARG A 123 -8.92 -4.41 -4.95
C ARG A 123 -7.61 -4.51 -4.17
N THR A 124 -7.22 -3.43 -3.50
CA THR A 124 -6.02 -3.42 -2.66
C THR A 124 -6.19 -4.34 -1.47
N LEU A 125 -7.32 -4.25 -0.75
CA LEU A 125 -7.66 -5.20 0.31
C LEU A 125 -7.65 -6.65 -0.21
N ALA A 126 -8.23 -6.88 -1.39
CA ALA A 126 -8.29 -8.22 -1.95
C ALA A 126 -6.90 -8.82 -2.23
N ALA A 127 -6.00 -8.03 -2.83
CA ALA A 127 -4.62 -8.46 -3.11
C ALA A 127 -3.82 -8.69 -1.82
N VAL A 128 -3.93 -7.76 -0.87
CA VAL A 128 -3.19 -7.77 0.38
C VAL A 128 -3.60 -8.94 1.28
N LEU A 129 -4.88 -9.28 1.31
CA LEU A 129 -5.43 -10.41 2.07
C LEU A 129 -5.43 -11.74 1.29
N GLN A 130 -4.97 -11.74 0.04
CA GLN A 130 -4.93 -12.93 -0.83
C GLN A 130 -6.28 -13.65 -0.99
N VAL A 131 -7.40 -12.93 -0.84
CA VAL A 131 -8.76 -13.52 -0.83
C VAL A 131 -9.18 -14.12 -2.17
N SER A 132 -8.47 -13.82 -3.25
CA SER A 132 -8.67 -14.46 -4.55
C SER A 132 -8.11 -15.90 -4.61
N GLU A 133 -7.16 -16.24 -3.73
CA GLU A 133 -6.54 -17.57 -3.64
C GLU A 133 -7.20 -18.42 -2.53
N GLY A 134 -7.80 -17.78 -1.53
CA GLY A 134 -8.50 -18.43 -0.44
C GLY A 134 -8.76 -17.45 0.71
N LEU A 135 -9.64 -17.81 1.64
CA LEU A 135 -9.93 -16.95 2.80
C LEU A 135 -9.02 -17.22 4.00
N ASP A 136 -8.16 -18.24 3.92
CA ASP A 136 -7.36 -18.73 5.05
C ASP A 136 -6.44 -17.64 5.62
N VAL A 137 -5.73 -16.91 4.75
CA VAL A 137 -4.85 -15.79 5.16
C VAL A 137 -5.65 -14.68 5.85
N ALA A 138 -6.82 -14.35 5.31
CA ALA A 138 -7.67 -13.31 5.89
C ALA A 138 -8.20 -13.73 7.26
N HIS A 139 -8.64 -14.99 7.39
CA HIS A 139 -9.12 -15.55 8.66
C HIS A 139 -8.01 -15.61 9.70
N GLU A 140 -6.83 -16.13 9.36
CA GLU A 140 -5.69 -16.21 10.27
C GLU A 140 -5.34 -14.82 10.87
N ILE A 141 -5.34 -13.79 10.04
CA ILE A 141 -5.01 -12.42 10.46
C ILE A 141 -6.12 -11.80 11.33
N LEU A 142 -7.38 -12.02 10.99
CA LEU A 142 -8.54 -11.46 11.70
C LEU A 142 -8.79 -12.18 13.03
N GLU A 143 -8.55 -13.49 13.07
CA GLU A 143 -8.70 -14.34 14.26
C GLU A 143 -7.51 -14.24 15.20
N GLY A 144 -6.32 -13.94 14.68
CA GLY A 144 -5.10 -13.69 15.48
C GLY A 144 -5.18 -12.52 16.47
N GLY A 145 -6.32 -11.81 16.53
CA GLY A 145 -6.64 -10.83 17.60
C GLY A 145 -5.89 -9.50 17.52
N LYS A 146 -4.98 -9.36 16.54
CA LYS A 146 -4.18 -8.15 16.31
C LYS A 146 -4.95 -7.09 15.51
N VAL A 147 -5.90 -7.50 14.66
CA VAL A 147 -6.81 -6.57 13.95
C VAL A 147 -7.99 -6.20 14.85
N ARG A 148 -8.22 -4.90 15.06
CA ARG A 148 -9.29 -4.37 15.91
C ARG A 148 -10.12 -3.30 15.20
N GLY A 149 -11.27 -2.97 15.79
CA GLY A 149 -12.10 -1.86 15.34
C GLY A 149 -12.80 -2.11 14.01
N LEU A 150 -12.89 -1.05 13.18
CA LEU A 150 -13.67 -1.02 11.95
C LEU A 150 -13.21 -2.08 10.93
N ALA A 151 -11.92 -2.43 10.91
CA ALA A 151 -11.42 -3.52 10.07
C ALA A 151 -12.07 -4.87 10.43
N LYS A 152 -12.21 -5.19 11.71
CA LYS A 152 -12.80 -6.47 12.15
C LYS A 152 -14.30 -6.56 11.85
N THR A 153 -15.02 -5.43 11.88
CA THR A 153 -16.46 -5.40 11.59
C THR A 153 -16.75 -5.38 10.10
N LEU A 154 -15.95 -4.64 9.33
CA LEU A 154 -16.09 -4.50 7.88
C LEU A 154 -15.63 -5.76 7.13
N LEU A 155 -14.51 -6.37 7.53
CA LEU A 155 -13.92 -7.54 6.88
C LEU A 155 -14.57 -8.85 7.35
N ASN A 156 -15.90 -8.94 7.26
CA ASN A 156 -16.63 -10.18 7.51
C ASN A 156 -16.63 -11.11 6.27
N ASP A 157 -16.99 -12.37 6.47
CA ASP A 157 -17.05 -13.39 5.41
C ASP A 157 -17.81 -12.96 4.15
N THR A 158 -18.96 -12.30 4.33
CA THR A 158 -19.77 -11.81 3.21
C THR A 158 -19.00 -10.77 2.40
N TYR A 159 -18.31 -9.85 3.10
CA TYR A 159 -17.51 -8.82 2.47
C TYR A 159 -16.28 -9.41 1.77
N LEU A 160 -15.55 -10.32 2.42
CA LEU A 160 -14.36 -10.98 1.88
C LEU A 160 -14.70 -11.78 0.60
N ARG A 161 -15.82 -12.52 0.60
CA ARG A 161 -16.33 -13.24 -0.58
C ARG A 161 -16.78 -12.31 -1.72
N ARG A 162 -17.19 -11.07 -1.41
CA ARG A 162 -17.53 -10.08 -2.43
C ARG A 162 -16.26 -9.55 -3.08
N ILE A 163 -15.26 -9.17 -2.29
CA ILE A 163 -14.03 -8.58 -2.81
C ILE A 163 -13.11 -9.62 -3.48
N SER A 164 -13.21 -10.91 -3.15
CA SER A 164 -12.47 -11.96 -3.85
C SER A 164 -12.80 -12.06 -5.34
N LYS A 165 -14.06 -11.76 -5.70
CA LYS A 165 -14.53 -11.69 -7.09
C LYS A 165 -14.02 -10.46 -7.84
N LEU A 166 -13.50 -9.44 -7.14
CA LEU A 166 -12.94 -8.25 -7.76
C LEU A 166 -11.50 -8.46 -8.22
N GLY A 167 -10.76 -9.36 -7.56
CA GLY A 167 -9.37 -9.68 -7.93
C GLY A 167 -9.25 -10.48 -9.22
N SER A 168 -10.28 -11.21 -9.63
CA SER A 168 -10.23 -12.13 -10.77
C SER A 168 -10.55 -11.50 -12.13
N HIS A 169 -10.97 -10.22 -12.21
CA HIS A 169 -11.70 -9.75 -13.40
C HIS A 169 -11.09 -8.64 -14.26
N ASN A 170 -9.99 -7.94 -13.92
CA ASN A 170 -9.64 -6.74 -14.68
C ASN A 170 -8.12 -6.42 -14.72
N GLU A 171 -7.29 -7.40 -15.05
CA GLU A 171 -5.82 -7.27 -15.00
C GLU A 171 -5.18 -6.62 -16.24
N GLY A 172 -5.94 -6.39 -17.33
CA GLY A 172 -5.38 -5.89 -18.59
C GLY A 172 -5.26 -4.36 -18.74
N GLU A 173 -5.92 -3.56 -17.88
CA GLU A 173 -6.10 -2.11 -18.15
C GLU A 173 -5.23 -1.20 -17.27
N GLU A 174 -4.79 -1.64 -16.09
CA GLU A 174 -3.98 -0.77 -15.19
C GLU A 174 -2.47 -0.81 -15.51
N GLU A 175 -1.97 -1.84 -16.22
CA GLU A 175 -0.55 -1.94 -16.58
C GLU A 175 -0.13 -1.02 -17.74
N GLU A 176 -1.07 -0.53 -18.55
CA GLU A 176 -0.75 0.40 -19.66
C GLU A 176 -0.58 1.85 -19.20
N GLU A 177 -1.23 2.29 -18.12
CA GLU A 177 -1.06 3.67 -17.61
C GLU A 177 0.28 3.89 -16.89
N ASP A 178 0.88 2.84 -16.33
CA ASP A 178 2.15 2.94 -15.58
C ASP A 178 3.42 2.74 -16.45
N ARG A 179 3.28 2.66 -17.77
CA ARG A 179 4.41 2.67 -18.73
C ARG A 179 4.89 4.07 -19.16
N TYR A 180 4.34 5.16 -18.58
CA TYR A 180 4.76 6.55 -18.88
C TYR A 180 5.16 7.37 -17.63
#